data_AF-A0A8H5TV02-F1
#
_entry.id   AF-A0A8H5TV02-F1
#
_cell.length_a   1.000
_cell.length_b   1.000
_cell.length_c   1.000
_cell.angle_alpha   90.00
_cell.angle_beta   90.00
_cell.angle_gamma   90.00
#
_symmetry.space_group_name_H-M   'P 1'
#
loop_
_entity.id
_entity.type
_entity.pdbx_description
1 polymer ?
#
loop_
_entity_poly.entity_id
_entity_poly.type
_entity_poly.pdbx_seq_one_letter_code
_entity_poly.pdbx_strand_id
1 'polypeptide(L)'
;MERHVRLAWVTLWQMTGPLLVVLHLMPAAVFAGVFFVVGWGSIESNGILQKFIYLQSEQRFIQRDEPIIRVRRRKVSLYIALQFIGVAACVAISHTIAAIGFPVLIILMIPLRILIVPRWFTLKELQILDDFTATNKTVLASLGGKPILPEDSKIEDWGLERRESEARRGVPRQRAGSLHR
;
A
#
# COMPACT_ATOMS: atom_id res chain seq x y z
N MET A 1 -2.61 8.12 25.05
CA MET A 1 -4.03 8.29 25.43
C MET A 1 -4.52 9.72 25.17
N GLU A 2 -3.91 10.72 25.81
CA GLU A 2 -4.05 12.18 25.62
C GLU A 2 -4.39 12.69 24.19
N ARG A 3 -3.64 12.29 23.15
CA ARG A 3 -3.85 12.76 21.77
C ARG A 3 -5.17 12.29 21.14
N HIS A 4 -5.58 11.06 21.40
CA HIS A 4 -6.82 10.51 20.84
C HIS A 4 -8.04 11.10 21.53
N VAL A 5 -7.94 11.29 22.84
CA VAL A 5 -8.99 11.95 23.64
C VAL A 5 -9.20 13.38 23.15
N ARG A 6 -8.13 14.17 22.95
CA ARG A 6 -8.25 15.52 22.36
C ARG A 6 -8.95 15.53 21.01
N LEU A 7 -8.62 14.58 20.14
CA LEU A 7 -9.22 14.49 18.82
C LEU A 7 -10.71 14.17 18.89
N ALA A 8 -11.11 13.26 19.80
CA ALA A 8 -12.51 12.95 20.06
C ALA A 8 -13.30 14.16 20.59
N TRP A 9 -12.72 14.94 21.52
CA TRP A 9 -13.34 16.17 21.99
C TRP A 9 -13.52 17.21 20.88
N VAL A 10 -12.53 17.35 19.98
CA VAL A 10 -12.64 18.24 18.81
C VAL A 10 -13.72 17.77 17.83
N THR A 11 -13.87 16.47 17.61
CA THR A 11 -14.95 15.93 16.77
C THR A 11 -16.33 16.19 17.37
N LEU A 12 -16.49 16.01 18.69
CA LEU A 12 -17.73 16.35 19.40
C LEU A 12 -18.04 17.85 19.31
N TRP A 13 -17.02 18.70 19.44
CA TRP A 13 -17.14 20.14 19.26
C TRP A 13 -17.56 20.52 17.84
N GLN A 14 -17.07 19.84 16.80
CA GLN A 14 -17.46 20.10 15.40
C GLN A 14 -18.92 19.77 15.10
N MET A 15 -19.57 18.90 15.87
CA MET A 15 -20.98 18.57 15.72
C MET A 15 -21.92 19.64 16.32
N THR A 16 -21.37 20.69 16.93
CA THR A 16 -22.17 21.79 17.51
C THR A 16 -22.74 22.72 16.43
N GLY A 17 -23.94 23.26 16.70
CA GLY A 17 -24.71 24.10 15.78
C GLY A 17 -23.96 25.24 15.05
N PRO A 18 -23.13 26.07 15.70
CA PRO A 18 -22.49 27.20 15.03
C PRO A 18 -21.49 26.79 13.94
N LEU A 19 -20.81 25.65 14.10
CA LEU A 19 -19.85 25.14 13.10
C LEU A 19 -20.56 24.52 11.89
N LEU A 20 -21.72 23.88 12.09
CA LEU A 20 -22.57 23.40 11.00
C LEU A 20 -23.07 24.53 10.11
N VAL A 21 -23.41 25.69 10.68
CA VAL A 21 -23.85 26.87 9.92
C VAL A 21 -22.72 27.36 9.00
N VAL A 22 -21.49 27.43 9.51
CA VAL A 22 -20.32 27.81 8.71
C VAL A 22 -20.02 26.76 7.63
N LEU A 23 -20.17 25.47 7.94
CA LEU A 23 -19.93 24.39 6.99
C LEU A 23 -20.92 24.42 5.82
N HIS A 24 -22.19 24.76 6.07
CA HIS A 24 -23.20 24.91 5.02
C HIS A 24 -22.87 26.02 4.02
N LEU A 25 -22.14 27.05 4.44
CA LEU A 25 -21.72 28.17 3.58
C LEU A 25 -20.51 27.83 2.69
N MET A 26 -19.83 26.71 2.95
CA MET A 26 -18.62 26.35 2.19
C MET A 26 -18.97 25.79 0.80
N PRO A 27 -18.39 26.33 -0.29
CA PRO A 27 -18.62 25.82 -1.63
C PRO A 27 -18.12 24.38 -1.78
N ALA A 28 -18.90 23.53 -2.46
CA ALA A 28 -18.52 22.16 -2.79
C ALA A 28 -17.17 22.06 -3.52
N ALA A 29 -16.82 23.09 -4.30
CA ALA A 29 -15.54 23.19 -5.00
C ALA A 29 -14.32 23.15 -4.06
N VAL A 30 -14.42 23.72 -2.85
CA VAL A 30 -13.33 23.71 -1.88
C VAL A 30 -13.09 22.28 -1.37
N PHE A 31 -14.15 21.55 -1.06
CA PHE A 31 -14.03 20.14 -0.67
C PHE A 31 -13.46 19.28 -1.79
N ALA A 32 -13.87 19.49 -3.04
CA ALA A 32 -13.30 18.80 -4.19
C ALA A 32 -11.79 19.02 -4.30
N GLY A 33 -11.31 20.25 -4.06
CA GLY A 33 -9.87 20.56 -4.02
C GLY A 33 -9.13 19.81 -2.90
N VAL A 34 -9.69 19.74 -1.69
CA VAL A 34 -9.09 18.99 -0.58
C VAL A 34 -9.04 17.48 -0.90
N PHE A 35 -10.12 16.91 -1.40
CA PHE A 35 -10.16 15.50 -1.81
C PHE A 35 -9.14 15.19 -2.90
N PHE A 36 -8.94 16.10 -3.85
CA PHE A 36 -7.93 15.95 -4.90
C PHE A 36 -6.52 15.90 -4.35
N VAL A 37 -6.13 16.84 -3.48
CA VAL A 37 -4.79 16.89 -2.89
C VAL A 37 -4.51 15.65 -2.02
N VAL A 38 -5.49 15.24 -1.20
CA VAL A 38 -5.37 14.03 -0.38
C VAL A 38 -5.29 12.77 -1.25
N GLY A 39 -6.10 12.70 -2.30
CA GLY A 39 -6.07 11.60 -3.27
C GLY A 39 -4.72 11.49 -3.97
N TRP A 40 -4.15 12.63 -4.41
CA TRP A 40 -2.84 12.68 -5.04
C TRP A 40 -1.73 12.17 -4.11
N GLY A 41 -1.72 12.58 -2.84
CA GLY A 41 -0.76 12.08 -1.86
C GLY A 41 -0.85 10.56 -1.63
N SER A 42 -2.06 9.98 -1.72
CA SER A 42 -2.27 8.53 -1.64
C SER A 42 -1.74 7.79 -2.89
N ILE A 43 -1.79 8.44 -4.05
CA ILE A 43 -1.27 7.90 -5.32
C ILE A 43 0.26 7.91 -5.30
N GLU A 44 0.89 9.04 -4.91
CA GLU A 44 2.36 9.17 -4.89
C GLU A 44 3.06 8.24 -3.89
N SER A 45 2.39 7.94 -2.78
CA SER A 45 2.92 7.03 -1.74
C SER A 45 2.76 5.55 -2.09
N ASN A 46 2.08 5.21 -3.18
CA ASN A 46 1.84 3.83 -3.57
C ASN A 46 3.07 3.21 -4.27
N GLY A 47 3.56 2.08 -3.75
CA GLY A 47 4.72 1.39 -4.31
C GLY A 47 4.52 0.86 -5.74
N ILE A 48 3.28 0.58 -6.15
CA ILE A 48 2.96 0.15 -7.53
C ILE A 48 3.27 1.26 -8.52
N LEU A 49 2.92 2.50 -8.16
CA LEU A 49 3.15 3.68 -8.99
C LEU A 49 4.63 4.02 -9.07
N GLN A 50 5.39 3.86 -7.99
CA GLN A 50 6.84 4.00 -8.01
C GLN A 50 7.48 3.01 -8.99
N LYS A 51 7.02 1.75 -9.00
CA LYS A 51 7.45 0.71 -9.94
C LYS A 51 7.05 1.01 -11.38
N PHE A 52 5.88 1.62 -11.59
CA PHE A 52 5.43 2.09 -12.90
C PHE A 52 6.28 3.26 -13.42
N ILE A 53 6.57 4.25 -12.58
CA ILE A 53 7.45 5.37 -12.91
C ILE A 53 8.86 4.87 -13.23
N TYR A 54 9.37 3.88 -12.49
CA TYR A 54 10.65 3.23 -12.80
C TYR A 54 10.67 2.60 -14.19
N LEU A 55 9.57 1.93 -14.60
CA LEU A 55 9.47 1.32 -15.93
C LEU A 55 9.46 2.38 -17.04
N GLN A 56 8.80 3.51 -16.81
CA GLN A 56 8.72 4.64 -17.74
C GLN A 56 10.00 5.48 -17.77
N SER A 57 10.80 5.46 -16.70
CA SER A 57 12.04 6.22 -16.61
C SER A 57 13.15 5.65 -17.51
N GLU A 58 13.92 6.55 -18.11
CA GLU A 58 15.04 6.22 -18.99
C GLU A 58 16.23 5.65 -18.19
N GLN A 59 16.98 4.70 -18.78
CA GLN A 59 18.08 3.98 -18.14
C GLN A 59 19.15 4.91 -17.54
N ARG A 60 19.32 6.10 -18.12
CA ARG A 60 20.33 7.08 -17.71
C ARG A 60 20.03 7.78 -16.38
N PHE A 61 18.77 7.83 -15.94
CA PHE A 61 18.35 8.53 -14.73
C PHE A 61 18.11 7.62 -13.51
N ILE A 62 18.30 6.32 -13.70
CA ILE A 62 18.10 5.34 -12.63
C ILE A 62 19.36 5.28 -11.77
N GLN A 63 19.19 5.49 -10.45
CA GLN A 63 20.30 5.38 -9.52
C GLN A 63 20.75 3.93 -9.40
N ARG A 64 22.06 3.68 -9.54
CA ARG A 64 22.66 2.34 -9.60
C ARG A 64 22.42 1.47 -8.36
N ASP A 65 22.06 2.09 -7.23
CA ASP A 65 21.81 1.41 -5.95
C ASP A 65 20.39 0.86 -5.80
N GLU A 66 19.46 1.14 -6.73
CA GLU A 66 18.09 0.62 -6.57
C GLU A 66 18.04 -0.91 -6.71
N PRO A 67 17.51 -1.65 -5.72
CA PRO A 67 17.47 -3.11 -5.74
C PRO A 67 16.64 -3.65 -6.92
N ILE A 68 15.71 -2.85 -7.44
CA ILE A 68 14.83 -3.19 -8.56
C ILE A 68 15.56 -3.41 -9.90
N ILE A 69 16.79 -2.88 -10.03
CA ILE A 69 17.65 -3.05 -11.22
C ILE A 69 18.13 -4.50 -11.36
N ARG A 70 18.20 -5.26 -10.25
CA ARG A 70 18.61 -6.66 -10.26
C ARG A 70 17.61 -7.57 -10.98
N VAL A 71 16.40 -7.08 -11.27
CA VAL A 71 15.35 -7.84 -11.96
C VAL A 71 15.16 -7.34 -13.39
N ARG A 72 14.94 -8.27 -14.32
CA ARG A 72 14.76 -7.95 -15.74
C ARG A 72 13.50 -7.11 -15.95
N ARG A 73 13.60 -5.98 -16.65
CA ARG A 73 12.47 -5.05 -16.92
C ARG A 73 11.19 -5.73 -17.43
N ARG A 74 11.31 -6.77 -18.27
CA ARG A 74 10.15 -7.54 -18.77
C ARG A 74 9.36 -8.21 -17.65
N LYS A 75 10.03 -8.71 -16.62
CA LYS A 75 9.42 -9.33 -15.44
C LYS A 75 8.74 -8.29 -14.56
N VAL A 76 9.37 -7.13 -14.38
CA VAL A 76 8.76 -5.98 -13.67
C VAL A 76 7.48 -5.51 -14.37
N SER A 77 7.49 -5.39 -15.71
CA SER A 77 6.30 -5.04 -16.49
C SER A 77 5.18 -6.07 -16.34
N LEU A 78 5.49 -7.38 -16.38
CA LEU A 78 4.54 -8.45 -16.12
C LEU A 78 3.92 -8.39 -14.72
N TYR A 79 4.75 -8.10 -13.71
CA TYR A 79 4.29 -7.97 -12.32
C TYR A 79 3.31 -6.79 -12.17
N ILE A 80 3.67 -5.62 -12.70
CA ILE A 80 2.82 -4.43 -12.68
C ILE A 80 1.53 -4.69 -13.46
N ALA A 81 1.59 -5.35 -14.62
CA ALA A 81 0.41 -5.68 -15.40
C ALA A 81 -0.56 -6.58 -14.62
N LEU A 82 -0.05 -7.62 -13.95
CA LEU A 82 -0.86 -8.48 -13.10
C LEU A 82 -1.52 -7.71 -11.96
N GLN A 83 -0.76 -6.80 -11.33
CA GLN A 83 -1.26 -5.99 -10.24
C GLN A 83 -2.31 -4.97 -10.71
N PHE A 84 -2.12 -4.39 -11.89
CA PHE A 84 -3.06 -3.47 -12.53
C PHE A 84 -4.36 -4.19 -12.90
N ILE A 85 -4.31 -5.45 -13.34
CA ILE A 85 -5.50 -6.28 -13.57
C ILE A 85 -6.30 -6.45 -12.27
N GLY A 86 -5.63 -6.73 -11.14
CA GLY A 86 -6.29 -6.84 -9.83
C GLY A 86 -6.98 -5.52 -9.41
N VAL A 87 -6.28 -4.39 -9.58
CA VAL A 87 -6.83 -3.05 -9.31
C VAL A 87 -8.00 -2.75 -10.25
N ALA A 88 -7.87 -3.02 -11.55
CA ALA A 88 -8.91 -2.79 -12.53
C ALA A 88 -10.17 -3.62 -12.26
N ALA A 89 -10.00 -4.90 -11.85
CA ALA A 89 -11.11 -5.74 -11.43
C ALA A 89 -11.85 -5.16 -10.21
N CYS A 90 -11.10 -4.67 -9.22
CA CYS A 90 -11.66 -4.01 -8.04
C CYS A 90 -12.44 -2.73 -8.40
N VAL A 91 -11.87 -1.89 -9.26
CA VAL A 91 -12.52 -0.65 -9.73
C VAL A 91 -13.76 -0.98 -10.54
N ALA A 92 -13.69 -1.93 -11.48
CA ALA A 92 -14.80 -2.32 -12.33
C ALA A 92 -16.02 -2.77 -11.50
N ILE A 93 -15.82 -3.58 -10.47
CA ILE A 93 -16.91 -4.03 -9.60
C ILE A 93 -17.47 -2.90 -8.75
N SER A 94 -16.64 -1.94 -8.33
CA SER A 94 -17.07 -0.78 -7.55
C SER A 94 -18.07 0.11 -8.33
N HIS A 95 -18.01 0.09 -9.66
CA HIS A 95 -18.97 0.78 -10.53
C HIS A 95 -20.28 0.01 -10.77
N THR A 96 -20.43 -1.18 -10.18
CA THR A 96 -21.62 -2.04 -10.36
C THR A 96 -22.41 -2.21 -9.06
N ILE A 97 -23.65 -2.69 -9.16
CA ILE A 97 -24.47 -3.08 -8.00
C ILE A 97 -23.79 -4.19 -7.17
N ALA A 98 -22.89 -4.97 -7.79
CA ALA A 98 -22.10 -6.01 -7.14
C ALA A 98 -20.99 -5.46 -6.21
N ALA A 99 -20.87 -4.14 -6.02
CA ALA A 99 -19.90 -3.52 -5.11
C ALA A 99 -19.98 -4.07 -3.67
N ILE A 100 -21.15 -4.53 -3.21
CA ILE A 100 -21.32 -5.22 -1.92
C ILE A 100 -20.41 -6.46 -1.81
N GLY A 101 -20.09 -7.11 -2.94
CA GLY A 101 -19.19 -8.26 -3.02
C GLY A 101 -17.70 -7.92 -3.00
N PHE A 102 -17.31 -6.65 -2.90
CA PHE A 102 -15.90 -6.23 -2.88
C PHE A 102 -15.04 -6.98 -1.84
N PRO A 103 -15.48 -7.20 -0.58
CA PRO A 103 -14.68 -7.94 0.40
C PRO A 103 -14.40 -9.38 -0.04
N VAL A 104 -15.39 -10.03 -0.68
CA VAL A 104 -15.25 -11.41 -1.18
C VAL A 104 -14.24 -11.45 -2.32
N LEU A 105 -14.25 -10.47 -3.22
CA LEU A 105 -13.26 -10.37 -4.28
C LEU A 105 -11.84 -10.19 -3.74
N ILE A 106 -11.65 -9.33 -2.74
CA ILE A 106 -10.34 -9.13 -2.12
C ILE A 106 -9.84 -10.45 -1.51
N ILE A 107 -10.70 -11.18 -0.79
CA ILE A 107 -10.36 -12.49 -0.23
C ILE A 107 -10.00 -13.48 -1.34
N LEU A 108 -10.74 -13.50 -2.45
CA LEU A 108 -10.47 -14.36 -3.60
C LEU A 108 -9.17 -13.99 -4.34
N MET A 109 -8.78 -12.72 -4.30
CA MET A 109 -7.54 -12.25 -4.92
C MET A 109 -6.29 -12.79 -4.21
N ILE A 110 -6.40 -13.13 -2.92
CA ILE A 110 -5.30 -13.69 -2.11
C ILE A 110 -4.84 -15.06 -2.65
N PRO A 111 -5.70 -16.11 -2.75
CA PRO A 111 -5.29 -17.39 -3.31
C PRO A 111 -4.92 -17.28 -4.79
N LEU A 112 -5.59 -16.42 -5.55
CA LEU A 112 -5.26 -16.15 -6.95
C LEU A 112 -3.80 -15.69 -7.10
N ARG A 113 -3.37 -14.78 -6.23
CA ARG A 113 -1.98 -14.29 -6.18
C ARG A 113 -1.00 -15.41 -5.85
N ILE A 114 -1.28 -16.21 -4.82
CA ILE A 114 -0.38 -17.27 -4.35
C ILE A 114 -0.22 -18.37 -5.41
N LEU A 115 -1.22 -18.60 -6.26
CA LEU A 115 -1.14 -19.62 -7.32
C LEU A 115 -0.50 -19.09 -8.62
N ILE A 116 -0.76 -17.85 -9.00
CA ILE A 116 -0.29 -17.28 -10.27
C ILE A 116 1.16 -16.79 -10.18
N VAL A 117 1.52 -16.10 -9.09
CA VAL A 117 2.84 -15.46 -8.93
C VAL A 117 4.03 -16.46 -8.93
N PRO A 118 4.03 -17.56 -8.17
CA PRO A 118 5.18 -18.47 -8.13
C PRO A 118 5.37 -19.24 -9.45
N ARG A 119 4.36 -19.27 -10.33
CA ARG A 119 4.46 -19.94 -11.62
C ARG A 119 5.27 -19.13 -12.65
N TRP A 120 5.42 -17.81 -12.44
CA TRP A 120 6.04 -16.88 -13.39
C TRP A 120 7.33 -16.22 -12.86
N PHE A 121 7.53 -16.18 -11.54
CA PHE A 121 8.64 -15.47 -10.89
C PHE A 121 9.51 -16.41 -10.07
N THR A 122 10.83 -16.19 -10.13
CA THR A 122 11.76 -16.86 -9.21
C THR A 122 11.71 -16.20 -7.82
N LEU A 123 12.06 -16.96 -6.78
CA LEU A 123 12.02 -16.47 -5.40
C LEU A 123 12.88 -15.20 -5.19
N LYS A 124 14.04 -15.12 -5.84
CA LYS A 124 14.95 -13.97 -5.78
C LYS A 124 14.37 -12.72 -6.43
N GLU A 125 13.60 -12.88 -7.51
CA GLU A 125 12.90 -11.76 -8.14
C GLU A 125 11.73 -11.31 -7.27
N LEU A 126 10.98 -12.25 -6.68
CA LEU A 126 9.84 -11.93 -5.83
C LEU A 126 10.25 -11.22 -4.53
N GLN A 127 11.41 -11.57 -3.97
CA GLN A 127 12.03 -10.88 -2.82
C GLN A 127 12.25 -9.38 -3.03
N ILE A 128 12.52 -9.00 -4.27
CA ILE A 128 12.80 -7.61 -4.65
C ILE A 128 11.51 -6.90 -5.07
N LEU A 129 10.61 -7.61 -5.74
CA LEU A 129 9.37 -7.02 -6.29
C LEU A 129 8.23 -6.96 -5.27
N ASP A 130 8.27 -7.79 -4.25
CA ASP A 130 7.22 -7.94 -3.25
C ASP A 130 7.76 -7.93 -1.82
N ASP A 131 7.01 -7.30 -0.92
CA ASP A 131 7.32 -7.27 0.52
C ASP A 131 6.28 -8.10 1.27
N PHE A 132 6.63 -8.51 2.50
CA PHE A 132 5.69 -9.22 3.34
C PHE A 132 4.45 -8.37 3.62
N THR A 133 3.27 -8.98 3.46
CA THR A 133 1.99 -8.33 3.76
C THR A 133 1.91 -7.89 5.23
N ALA A 134 2.58 -8.61 6.14
CA ALA A 134 2.71 -8.24 7.54
C ALA A 134 4.13 -8.52 8.06
N THR A 135 4.81 -7.47 8.54
CA THR A 135 6.15 -7.57 9.13
C THR A 135 6.11 -7.38 10.65
N ASN A 136 4.97 -6.97 11.20
CA ASN A 136 4.85 -6.73 12.64
C ASN A 136 4.91 -8.05 13.42
N LYS A 137 5.87 -8.12 14.35
CA LYS A 137 6.09 -9.26 15.25
C LYS A 137 4.81 -9.75 15.96
N THR A 138 3.90 -8.86 16.34
CA THR A 138 2.64 -9.24 17.01
C THR A 138 1.63 -9.86 16.06
N VAL A 139 1.56 -9.37 14.81
CA VAL A 139 0.68 -9.93 13.77
C VAL A 139 1.21 -11.31 13.34
N LEU A 140 2.52 -11.43 13.14
CA LEU A 140 3.16 -12.70 12.81
C LEU A 140 2.99 -13.74 13.92
N ALA A 141 3.10 -13.34 15.20
CA ALA A 141 2.82 -14.24 16.32
C ALA A 141 1.37 -14.75 16.33
N SER A 142 0.42 -13.93 15.88
CA SER A 142 -1.01 -14.29 15.81
C SER A 142 -1.33 -15.21 14.63
N LEU A 143 -0.56 -15.13 13.54
CA LEU A 143 -0.72 -15.93 12.32
C LEU A 143 0.02 -17.28 12.36
N GLY A 144 0.53 -17.70 13.53
CA GLY A 144 1.25 -18.97 13.69
C GLY A 144 2.76 -18.87 13.48
N GLY A 145 3.32 -17.65 13.45
CA GLY A 145 4.75 -17.40 13.34
C GLY A 145 5.17 -16.75 12.03
N LYS A 146 6.48 -16.68 11.81
CA LYS A 146 7.03 -16.18 10.54
C LYS A 146 6.76 -17.23 9.43
N PRO A 147 6.40 -16.81 8.21
CA PRO A 147 6.27 -17.74 7.09
C PRO A 147 7.59 -18.50 6.88
N ILE A 148 7.50 -19.79 6.58
CA ILE A 148 8.64 -20.66 6.34
C ILE A 148 9.33 -20.15 5.07
N LEU A 149 10.52 -19.56 5.23
CA LEU A 149 11.34 -19.13 4.10
C LEU A 149 12.01 -20.36 3.47
N PRO A 150 12.06 -20.47 2.13
CA PRO A 150 12.86 -21.49 1.45
C PRO A 150 14.32 -21.42 1.92
N GLU A 151 14.95 -22.59 2.07
CA GLU A 151 16.22 -22.86 2.78
C GLU A 151 17.41 -21.95 2.41
N ASP A 152 17.36 -21.34 1.22
CA ASP A 152 18.41 -20.50 0.64
C ASP A 152 18.14 -18.98 0.79
N SER A 153 17.10 -18.58 1.52
CA SER A 153 16.70 -17.17 1.68
C SER A 153 16.80 -16.68 3.12
N LYS A 154 17.61 -15.63 3.33
CA LYS A 154 17.70 -14.96 4.63
C LYS A 154 16.55 -13.98 4.79
N ILE A 155 16.02 -13.86 6.00
CA ILE A 155 14.96 -12.90 6.34
C ILE A 155 15.41 -11.45 6.07
N GLU A 156 16.72 -11.19 6.14
CA GLU A 156 17.35 -9.90 5.91
C GLU A 156 17.21 -9.43 4.45
N ASP A 157 17.00 -10.35 3.51
CA ASP A 157 16.87 -10.02 2.08
C ASP A 157 15.46 -9.56 1.69
N TRP A 158 14.47 -9.76 2.57
CA TRP A 158 13.09 -9.33 2.37
C TRP A 158 12.85 -7.92 2.92
N GLY A 159 12.09 -7.10 2.19
CA GLY A 159 11.76 -5.74 2.61
C GLY A 159 12.91 -4.73 2.48
N LEU A 160 13.96 -5.06 1.73
CA LEU A 160 15.09 -4.17 1.43
C LEU A 160 14.63 -2.85 0.78
N GLU A 161 13.71 -2.94 -0.18
CA GLU A 161 13.12 -1.77 -0.86
C GLU A 161 12.41 -0.84 0.14
N ARG A 162 11.66 -1.43 1.09
CA ARG A 162 10.96 -0.67 2.13
C ARG A 162 11.96 0.00 3.08
N ARG A 163 12.99 -0.71 3.55
CA ARG A 163 14.02 -0.13 4.43
C ARG A 163 14.79 1.00 3.74
N GLU A 164 15.12 0.85 2.47
CA GLU A 164 15.78 1.91 1.71
C GLU A 164 14.84 3.09 1.48
N SER A 165 13.54 2.84 1.21
CA SER A 165 12.52 3.88 1.13
C SER A 165 12.30 4.60 2.47
N GLU A 166 12.33 3.87 3.59
CA GLU A 166 12.21 4.41 4.95
C GLU A 166 13.46 5.21 5.33
N ALA A 167 14.64 4.80 4.84
CA ALA A 167 15.88 5.55 5.00
C ALA A 167 15.89 6.84 4.17
N ARG A 168 15.38 6.82 2.94
CA ARG A 168 15.35 8.00 2.04
C ARG A 168 14.19 8.97 2.32
N ARG A 169 12.98 8.46 2.56
CA ARG A 169 11.75 9.26 2.75
C ARG A 169 11.34 9.42 4.23
N GLY A 170 12.06 8.78 5.16
CA GLY A 170 11.66 8.67 6.55
C GLY A 170 10.53 7.65 6.73
N VAL A 171 10.43 7.04 7.92
CA VAL A 171 9.35 6.11 8.24
C VAL A 171 8.01 6.85 8.12
N PRO A 172 7.09 6.46 7.22
CA PRO A 172 5.75 7.02 7.22
C PRO A 172 5.18 6.74 8.60
N ARG A 173 4.79 7.79 9.34
CA ARG A 173 4.24 7.66 10.69
C ARG A 173 3.04 6.71 10.62
N GLN A 174 3.28 5.43 10.87
CA GLN A 174 2.24 4.47 11.18
C GLN A 174 1.53 5.09 12.38
N ARG A 175 0.27 5.47 12.20
CA ARG A 175 -0.63 5.78 13.32
C ARG A 175 -0.82 4.46 14.06
N ALA A 176 0.18 4.08 14.84
CA ALA A 176 0.14 2.99 15.77
C ALA A 176 -0.92 3.36 16.80
N GLY A 177 -2.12 2.82 16.62
CA GLY A 177 -2.98 2.52 17.76
C GLY A 177 -2.16 1.60 18.64
N SER A 178 -1.60 2.17 19.71
CA SER A 178 -0.78 1.47 20.68
C SER A 178 -1.67 0.46 21.42
N LEU A 179 -1.78 -0.75 20.87
CA LEU A 179 -2.08 -1.94 21.66
C LEU A 179 -0.80 -2.29 22.41
N HIS A 180 -0.56 -1.56 23.50
CA HIS A 180 0.29 -2.03 24.58
C HIS A 180 -0.61 -2.20 25.81
N ARG A 181 -0.50 -3.41 26.35
CA ARG A 181 -1.16 -4.03 27.50
C ARG A 181 -1.32 -3.12 28.72
#